data_AF-A0A165R1Z0-F1
#
_entry.id   AF-A0A165R1Z0-F1
#
_cell.length_a   1.000
_cell.length_b   1.000
_cell.length_c   1.000
_cell.angle_alpha   90.00
_cell.angle_beta   90.00
_cell.angle_gamma   90.00
#
_symmetry.space_group_name_H-M   'P 1'
#
loop_
_entity.id
_entity.type
_entity.pdbx_description
1 polymer ?
#
loop_
_entity_poly.entity_id
_entity_poly.type
_entity_poly.pdbx_seq_one_letter_code
_entity_poly.pdbx_strand_id
1 'polypeptide(L)'
;FRTGYRLLCDDVRVAALTQVGDPQRLDSKRQEVLAFIAAAEQHVHLFPPSEYQTLTASISAMLDCLEQARLASQDPIPTPTLSVSHTEYNGRRGRPSIQIDRDFLEAALTLRGPAGVASVVKCSARTIRRRALDLGLVEPGPPVYRDVD
;
A
#
# COMPACT_ATOMS: atom_id res chain seq x y z
N PHE A 1 19.54 12.31 34.76
CA PHE A 1 19.27 11.27 33.76
C PHE A 1 17.80 10.88 33.63
N ARG A 2 17.12 10.40 34.68
CA ARG A 2 15.73 9.89 34.57
C ARG A 2 14.70 10.92 34.06
N THR A 3 14.75 12.16 34.54
CA THR A 3 13.85 13.24 34.05
C THR A 3 14.13 13.60 32.59
N GLY A 4 15.41 13.78 32.24
CA GLY A 4 15.82 14.08 30.85
C GLY A 4 15.45 12.96 29.87
N TYR A 5 15.58 11.70 30.29
CA TYR A 5 15.15 10.55 29.51
C TYR A 5 13.65 10.56 29.21
N ARG A 6 12.80 10.87 30.20
CA ARG A 6 11.34 10.96 29.99
C ARG A 6 10.97 12.06 29.01
N LEU A 7 11.57 13.24 29.18
CA LEU A 7 11.36 14.37 28.25
C LEU A 7 11.77 14.00 26.83
N LEU A 8 12.92 13.33 26.67
CA LEU A 8 13.37 12.84 25.36
C LEU A 8 12.37 11.86 24.74
N CYS A 9 11.85 10.91 25.51
CA CYS A 9 10.84 9.97 25.02
C CYS A 9 9.56 10.68 24.56
N ASP A 10 9.07 11.65 25.34
CA ASP A 10 7.87 12.41 25.00
C ASP A 10 8.10 13.26 23.74
N ASP A 11 9.24 13.93 23.64
CA ASP A 11 9.62 14.73 22.48
C ASP A 11 9.76 13.89 21.21
N VAL A 12 10.41 12.73 21.29
CA VAL A 12 10.54 11.79 20.17
C VAL A 12 9.17 11.29 19.73
N ARG A 13 8.30 10.95 20.68
CA ARG A 13 6.94 10.49 20.39
C ARG A 13 6.14 11.58 19.68
N VAL A 14 6.20 12.82 20.18
CA VAL A 14 5.51 13.96 19.56
C VAL A 14 6.06 14.22 18.16
N ALA A 15 7.38 14.22 17.98
CA ALA A 15 8.02 14.44 16.69
C ALA A 15 7.64 13.34 15.67
N ALA A 16 7.74 12.07 16.04
CA ALA A 16 7.40 10.95 15.16
C ALA A 16 5.93 10.97 14.69
N LEU A 17 5.01 11.48 15.51
CA LEU A 17 3.58 11.57 15.17
C LEU A 17 3.21 12.84 14.40
N THR A 18 3.87 13.96 14.68
CA THR A 18 3.46 15.29 14.16
C THR A 18 4.33 15.80 13.03
N GLN A 19 5.54 15.24 12.85
CA GLN A 19 6.54 15.71 11.89
C GLN A 19 6.80 14.66 10.80
N VAL A 20 5.83 13.79 10.54
CA VAL A 20 5.87 12.86 9.40
C VAL A 20 6.00 13.71 8.13
N GLY A 21 7.19 13.66 7.54
CA GLY A 21 7.54 14.36 6.31
C GLY A 21 8.28 15.66 6.40
N ASP A 22 8.76 15.98 7.60
CA ASP A 22 9.81 16.95 7.79
C ASP A 22 11.13 16.23 8.14
N PRO A 23 11.92 15.78 7.13
CA PRO A 23 13.14 15.02 7.37
C PRO A 23 14.16 15.83 8.18
N GLN A 24 14.19 17.16 8.03
CA GLN A 24 15.14 18.02 8.75
C GLN A 24 14.84 18.04 10.26
N ARG A 25 13.57 18.14 10.64
CA ARG A 25 13.18 18.09 12.05
C ARG A 25 13.37 16.70 12.67
N LEU A 26 13.04 15.64 11.93
CA LEU A 26 13.27 14.26 12.38
C LEU A 26 14.77 13.97 12.55
N ASP A 27 15.63 14.44 11.63
CA ASP A 27 17.08 14.31 11.73
C ASP A 27 17.64 15.09 12.93
N SER A 28 17.10 16.28 13.20
CA SER A 28 17.48 17.07 14.39
C SER A 28 17.16 16.29 15.68
N LYS A 29 15.99 15.65 15.76
CA LYS A 29 15.61 14.82 16.91
C LYS A 29 16.43 13.55 17.01
N ARG A 30 16.79 12.93 15.89
CA ARG A 30 17.74 11.81 15.85
C ARG A 30 19.10 12.22 16.44
N GLN A 31 19.60 13.40 16.09
CA GLN A 31 20.87 13.92 16.66
C GLN A 31 20.78 14.15 18.17
N GLU A 32 19.67 14.68 18.69
CA GLU A 32 19.45 14.83 20.13
C GLU A 32 19.49 13.48 20.86
N VAL A 33 18.84 12.45 20.31
CA VAL A 33 18.86 11.08 20.86
C VAL A 33 20.27 10.49 20.86
N LEU A 34 21.04 10.69 19.77
CA LEU A 34 22.42 10.24 19.67
C LEU A 34 23.35 10.97 20.65
N ALA A 35 23.14 12.27 20.85
CA ALA A 35 23.89 13.03 21.86
C ALA A 35 23.57 12.54 23.27
N PHE A 36 22.31 12.15 23.54
CA PHE A 36 21.91 11.62 24.84
C PHE A 36 22.58 10.28 25.16
N ILE A 37 22.65 9.34 24.21
CA ILE A 37 23.33 8.06 24.44
C ILE A 37 24.83 8.25 24.63
N ALA A 38 25.47 9.12 23.85
CA ALA A 38 26.88 9.43 24.01
C ALA A 38 27.19 10.01 25.40
N ALA A 39 26.30 10.87 25.93
CA ALA A 39 26.41 11.36 27.29
C ALA A 39 26.18 10.24 28.34
N ALA A 40 25.22 9.34 28.11
CA ALA A 40 24.97 8.22 29.02
C ALA A 40 26.16 7.23 29.06
N GLU A 41 26.81 6.98 27.93
CA GLU A 41 28.01 6.12 27.81
C GLU A 41 29.17 6.64 28.66
N GLN A 42 29.40 7.96 28.70
CA GLN A 42 30.43 8.57 29.56
C GLN A 42 30.19 8.30 31.05
N HIS A 43 28.93 8.07 31.43
CA HIS A 43 28.49 7.83 32.80
C HIS A 43 28.05 6.39 33.04
N VAL A 44 28.46 5.43 32.21
CA VAL A 44 28.02 4.02 32.29
C VAL A 44 28.20 3.40 33.68
N HIS A 45 29.28 3.77 34.38
CA HIS A 45 29.61 3.29 35.73
C HIS A 45 28.61 3.73 36.81
N LEU A 46 27.77 4.73 36.54
CA LEU A 46 26.70 5.19 37.45
C LEU A 46 25.41 4.36 37.29
N PHE A 47 25.33 3.51 36.27
CA PHE A 47 24.14 2.71 35.99
C PHE A 47 24.34 1.25 36.39
N PRO A 48 23.34 0.63 37.05
CA PRO A 48 23.26 -0.82 37.11
C PRO A 48 23.25 -1.40 35.68
N PRO A 49 23.90 -2.55 35.41
CA PRO A 49 23.97 -3.13 34.08
C PRO A 49 22.59 -3.35 33.43
N SER A 50 21.60 -3.75 34.23
CA SER A 50 20.21 -3.95 33.76
C SER A 50 19.50 -2.64 33.38
N GLU A 51 19.72 -1.55 34.11
CA GLU A 51 19.16 -0.23 33.76
C GLU A 51 19.80 0.28 32.46
N TYR A 52 21.11 0.08 32.28
CA TYR A 52 21.81 0.48 31.06
C TYR A 52 21.35 -0.30 29.82
N GLN A 53 21.12 -1.62 29.96
CA GLN A 53 20.52 -2.44 28.89
C GLN A 53 19.12 -1.95 28.51
N THR A 54 18.30 -1.61 29.50
CA THR A 54 16.95 -1.07 29.26
C THR A 54 17.02 0.28 28.54
N LEU A 55 17.97 1.13 28.94
CA LEU A 55 18.19 2.44 28.34
C LEU A 55 18.58 2.33 26.86
N THR A 56 19.58 1.48 26.55
CA THR A 56 20.05 1.26 25.18
C THR A 56 18.97 0.67 24.28
N ALA A 57 18.22 -0.33 24.76
CA ALA A 57 17.08 -0.89 24.04
C ALA A 57 16.01 0.17 23.73
N SER A 58 15.71 1.04 24.70
CA SER A 58 14.70 2.09 24.52
C SER A 58 15.17 3.17 23.55
N ILE A 59 16.46 3.52 23.55
CA ILE A 59 17.06 4.45 22.59
C ILE A 59 17.04 3.88 21.17
N SER A 60 17.35 2.59 21.00
CA SER A 60 17.19 1.91 19.71
C SER A 60 15.75 2.04 19.19
N ALA A 61 14.76 1.77 20.05
CA ALA A 61 13.35 1.89 19.68
C ALA A 61 12.95 3.33 19.30
N MET A 62 13.52 4.35 19.97
CA MET A 62 13.32 5.76 19.60
C MET A 62 13.86 6.07 18.20
N LEU A 63 15.07 5.59 17.87
CA LEU A 63 15.68 5.78 16.56
C LEU A 63 14.90 5.07 15.45
N ASP A 64 14.44 3.85 15.70
CA ASP A 64 13.60 3.10 14.76
C ASP A 64 12.27 3.81 14.50
N CYS A 65 11.65 4.39 15.54
CA CYS A 65 10.41 5.15 15.41
C CYS A 65 10.59 6.41 14.54
N LEU A 66 11.69 7.15 14.72
CA LEU A 66 12.03 8.31 13.89
C LEU A 66 12.30 7.92 12.43
N GLU A 67 13.01 6.81 12.20
CA GLU A 67 13.27 6.32 10.84
C GLU A 67 11.97 5.87 10.15
N GLN A 68 11.09 5.18 10.86
CA GLN A 68 9.77 4.83 10.34
C GLN A 68 8.93 6.06 9.98
N ALA A 69 8.93 7.10 10.83
CA ALA A 69 8.25 8.36 10.52
C ALA A 69 8.84 9.05 9.28
N ARG A 70 10.17 8.96 9.10
CA ARG A 70 10.86 9.47 7.91
C ARG A 70 10.47 8.71 6.65
N LEU A 71 10.42 7.38 6.72
CA LEU A 71 10.04 6.52 5.60
C LEU A 71 8.55 6.63 5.26
N ALA A 72 7.68 6.77 6.26
CA ALA A 72 6.24 6.95 6.07
C ALA A 72 5.88 8.22 5.28
N SER A 73 6.76 9.23 5.31
CA SER A 73 6.61 10.42 4.49
C SER A 73 6.97 10.22 3.02
N GLN A 74 7.76 9.21 2.69
CA GLN A 74 8.04 8.96 1.29
C GLN A 74 6.74 8.41 0.72
N ASP A 75 5.93 9.31 0.15
CA ASP A 75 4.71 8.95 -0.55
C ASP A 75 5.05 7.75 -1.43
N PRO A 76 4.35 6.61 -1.27
CA PRO A 76 4.61 5.47 -2.13
C PRO A 76 4.42 5.97 -3.56
N ILE A 77 5.50 5.88 -4.35
CA ILE A 77 5.46 6.22 -5.78
C ILE A 77 4.19 5.54 -6.31
N PRO A 78 3.23 6.28 -6.88
CA PRO A 78 1.97 5.69 -7.31
C PRO A 78 2.31 4.61 -8.34
N THR A 79 2.31 3.35 -7.89
CA THR A 79 2.57 2.22 -8.75
C THR A 79 1.49 2.26 -9.81
N PRO A 80 1.84 2.25 -11.12
CA PRO A 80 0.82 2.23 -12.15
C PRO A 80 -0.08 1.03 -11.88
N THR A 81 -1.36 1.30 -11.61
CA THR A 81 -2.33 0.24 -11.41
C THR A 81 -2.40 -0.54 -12.71
N LEU A 82 -2.16 -1.86 -12.64
CA LEU A 82 -2.28 -2.73 -13.80
C LEU A 82 -3.75 -2.71 -14.27
N SER A 83 -4.04 -1.85 -15.22
CA SER A 83 -5.38 -1.64 -15.74
C SER A 83 -5.69 -2.74 -16.76
N VAL A 84 -6.33 -3.81 -16.29
CA VAL A 84 -6.78 -4.92 -17.15
C VAL A 84 -8.00 -4.56 -18.01
N SER A 85 -8.62 -3.42 -17.74
CA SER A 85 -9.75 -2.91 -18.52
C SER A 85 -9.79 -1.39 -18.56
N HIS A 86 -10.23 -0.86 -19.70
CA HIS A 86 -10.44 0.57 -19.90
C HIS A 86 -11.71 0.83 -20.71
N THR A 87 -12.25 2.03 -20.61
CA THR A 87 -13.39 2.44 -21.44
C THR A 87 -12.87 3.08 -22.70
N GLU A 88 -13.25 2.54 -23.85
CA GLU A 88 -12.87 3.05 -25.17
C GLU A 88 -14.03 3.83 -25.80
N TYR A 89 -13.71 5.05 -26.23
CA TYR A 89 -14.62 5.95 -26.94
C TYR A 89 -14.29 5.89 -28.44
N ASN A 90 -15.17 5.27 -29.23
CA ASN A 90 -14.97 5.08 -30.67
C ASN A 90 -15.62 6.16 -31.55
N GLY A 91 -16.09 7.26 -30.95
CA GLY A 91 -16.75 8.38 -31.66
C GLY A 91 -18.13 8.04 -32.26
N ARG A 92 -18.63 6.81 -32.11
CA ARG A 92 -19.94 6.40 -32.61
C ARG A 92 -21.03 6.74 -31.59
N ARG A 93 -22.24 7.03 -32.08
CA ARG A 93 -23.41 7.23 -31.22
C ARG A 93 -23.70 5.94 -30.45
N GLY A 94 -23.62 5.99 -29.12
CA GLY A 94 -23.88 4.84 -28.25
C GLY A 94 -23.13 4.92 -26.92
N ARG A 95 -23.36 3.92 -26.06
CA ARG A 95 -22.61 3.77 -24.80
C ARG A 95 -21.16 3.34 -25.11
N PRO A 96 -20.14 3.99 -24.52
CA PRO A 96 -18.75 3.58 -24.65
C PRO A 96 -18.52 2.12 -24.30
N SER A 97 -17.56 1.50 -24.99
CA SER A 97 -17.33 0.06 -24.88
C SER A 97 -16.20 -0.20 -23.88
N ILE A 98 -16.38 -1.16 -22.96
CA ILE A 98 -15.33 -1.55 -22.01
C ILE A 98 -14.42 -2.53 -22.73
N GLN A 99 -13.16 -2.17 -22.94
CA GLN A 99 -12.13 -3.07 -23.44
C GLN A 99 -11.47 -3.79 -22.28
N ILE A 100 -11.21 -5.08 -22.46
CA ILE A 100 -10.55 -5.95 -21.47
C ILE A 100 -9.37 -6.57 -22.20
N ASP A 101 -8.21 -6.60 -21.55
CA ASP A 101 -7.04 -7.27 -22.09
C ASP A 101 -7.36 -8.75 -22.41
N ARG A 102 -6.96 -9.20 -23.59
CA ARG A 102 -7.34 -10.52 -24.11
C ARG A 102 -6.73 -11.63 -23.28
N ASP A 103 -5.43 -11.54 -23.01
CA ASP A 103 -4.67 -12.58 -22.32
C ASP A 103 -5.15 -12.72 -20.88
N PHE A 104 -5.41 -11.59 -20.21
CA PHE A 104 -6.07 -11.57 -18.91
C PHE A 104 -7.44 -12.24 -18.95
N LEU A 105 -8.29 -11.89 -19.92
CA LEU A 105 -9.65 -12.42 -20.00
C LEU A 105 -9.67 -13.92 -20.26
N GLU A 106 -8.79 -14.41 -21.14
CA GLU A 106 -8.62 -15.84 -21.44
C GLU A 106 -8.18 -16.63 -20.20
N ALA A 107 -7.14 -16.17 -19.51
CA ALA A 107 -6.67 -16.79 -18.27
C ALA A 107 -7.74 -16.75 -17.17
N ALA A 108 -8.43 -15.61 -17.02
CA ALA A 108 -9.47 -15.44 -16.02
C ALA A 108 -10.67 -16.35 -16.27
N LEU A 109 -11.10 -16.52 -17.53
CA LEU A 109 -12.19 -17.40 -17.91
C LEU A 109 -11.88 -18.88 -17.70
N THR A 110 -10.60 -19.26 -17.84
CA THR A 110 -10.12 -20.62 -17.54
C THR A 110 -10.23 -20.93 -16.05
N LEU A 111 -9.93 -19.95 -15.19
CA LEU A 111 -9.96 -20.12 -13.73
C LEU A 111 -11.36 -19.92 -13.13
N ARG A 112 -12.16 -19.01 -13.69
CA ARG A 112 -13.47 -18.61 -13.17
C ARG A 112 -14.43 -18.34 -14.31
N GLY A 113 -15.69 -18.76 -14.18
CA GLY A 113 -16.72 -18.40 -15.14
C GLY A 113 -16.98 -16.88 -15.20
N PRO A 114 -17.72 -16.37 -16.21
CA PRO A 114 -17.96 -14.94 -16.42
C PRO A 114 -18.50 -14.17 -15.22
N ALA A 115 -19.29 -14.82 -14.36
CA ALA A 115 -19.80 -14.22 -13.11
C ALA A 115 -18.71 -14.00 -12.06
N GLY A 116 -17.70 -14.88 -12.00
CA GLY A 116 -16.57 -14.74 -11.08
C GLY A 116 -15.56 -13.68 -11.54
N VAL A 117 -15.46 -13.45 -12.86
CA VAL A 117 -14.61 -12.41 -13.44
C VAL A 117 -15.25 -11.01 -13.32
N ALA A 118 -16.59 -10.94 -13.28
CA ALA A 118 -17.38 -9.72 -13.16
C ALA A 118 -16.98 -8.83 -11.97
N SER A 119 -16.73 -9.45 -10.82
CA SER A 119 -16.34 -8.74 -9.60
C SER A 119 -14.96 -8.10 -9.69
N VAL A 120 -14.02 -8.73 -10.42
CA VAL A 120 -12.64 -8.26 -10.57
C VAL A 120 -12.57 -7.08 -11.56
N VAL A 121 -13.23 -7.22 -12.71
CA VAL A 121 -13.21 -6.22 -13.80
C VAL A 121 -14.25 -5.12 -13.60
N LYS A 122 -15.06 -5.20 -12.53
CA LYS A 122 -16.15 -4.26 -12.19
C LYS A 122 -17.15 -4.04 -13.34
N CYS A 123 -17.50 -5.12 -14.04
CA CYS A 123 -18.49 -5.10 -15.12
C CYS A 123 -19.44 -6.29 -15.02
N SER A 124 -20.60 -6.24 -15.69
CA SER A 124 -21.57 -7.33 -15.61
C SER A 124 -21.07 -8.60 -16.30
N ALA A 125 -21.46 -9.77 -15.81
CA ALA A 125 -21.15 -11.07 -16.43
C ALA A 125 -21.57 -11.12 -17.92
N ARG A 126 -22.67 -10.44 -18.28
CA ARG A 126 -23.11 -10.28 -19.67
C ARG A 126 -22.11 -9.50 -20.52
N THR A 127 -21.50 -8.46 -19.97
CA THR A 127 -20.47 -7.66 -20.67
C THR A 127 -19.22 -8.50 -20.91
N ILE A 128 -18.80 -9.27 -19.91
CA ILE A 128 -17.66 -10.19 -20.01
C ILE A 128 -17.92 -11.26 -21.07
N ARG A 129 -19.08 -11.92 -21.03
CA ARG A 129 -19.44 -12.92 -22.03
C ARG A 129 -19.46 -12.32 -23.44
N ARG A 130 -20.02 -11.12 -23.61
CA ARG A 130 -20.02 -10.41 -24.90
C ARG A 130 -18.59 -10.15 -25.39
N ARG A 131 -17.69 -9.70 -24.52
CA ARG A 131 -16.29 -9.48 -24.90
C ARG A 131 -15.54 -10.77 -25.20
N ALA A 132 -15.81 -11.83 -24.45
CA ALA A 132 -15.26 -13.14 -24.74
C ALA A 132 -15.70 -13.65 -26.12
N LEU A 133 -16.97 -13.41 -26.49
CA LEU A 133 -17.48 -13.70 -27.84
C LEU A 133 -16.80 -12.83 -28.91
N ASP A 134 -16.71 -11.51 -28.68
CA ASP A 134 -16.06 -10.57 -29.62
C ASP A 134 -14.59 -10.96 -29.89
N LEU A 135 -13.89 -11.50 -28.88
CA LEU A 135 -12.49 -11.94 -28.95
C LEU A 135 -12.31 -13.41 -29.37
N GLY A 136 -13.40 -14.15 -29.63
CA GLY A 136 -13.34 -15.57 -30.01
C GLY A 136 -12.86 -16.51 -28.90
N LEU A 137 -13.03 -16.14 -27.62
CA LEU A 137 -12.63 -16.94 -26.45
C LEU A 137 -13.72 -17.91 -25.97
N VAL A 138 -14.98 -17.70 -26.38
CA VAL A 138 -16.13 -18.53 -25.99
C VAL A 138 -17.02 -18.73 -27.20
N GLU A 139 -17.56 -19.94 -27.35
CA GLU A 139 -18.52 -20.25 -28.42
C GLU A 139 -19.91 -19.62 -28.17
N PRO A 140 -20.57 -19.11 -29.23
CA PRO A 140 -21.96 -18.69 -29.16
C PRO A 140 -22.88 -19.81 -28.66
N GLY A 141 -23.87 -19.47 -27.84
CA GLY A 141 -24.88 -20.44 -27.44
C GLY A 141 -25.79 -20.81 -28.62
N PRO A 142 -26.41 -22.00 -28.62
CA PRO A 142 -27.35 -22.37 -29.66
C PRO A 142 -28.50 -21.37 -29.71
N PRO A 143 -29.05 -21.08 -30.90
CA PRO A 143 -30.17 -20.16 -31.01
C PRO A 143 -31.40 -20.75 -30.33
N VAL A 144 -32.07 -19.94 -29.52
CA VAL A 144 -33.33 -20.33 -28.87
C VAL A 144 -34.47 -19.97 -29.82
N TYR A 145 -34.72 -20.84 -30.80
CA TYR A 145 -35.97 -20.77 -31.58
C TYR A 145 -37.04 -21.58 -30.85
N ARG A 146 -38.22 -20.98 -30.70
CA ARG A 146 -39.44 -21.69 -30.32
C ARG A 146 -40.39 -21.49 -31.49
N ASP A 147 -40.74 -22.58 -32.18
CA ASP A 147 -41.84 -22.53 -33.14
C ASP A 147 -43.12 -22.25 -32.34
N VAL A 148 -43.83 -21.20 -32.74
CA VAL A 148 -45.13 -20.86 -32.18
C VAL A 148 -46.15 -21.42 -33.15
N ASP A 149 -46.78 -22.54 -32.78
CA ASP A 149 -47.93 -23.13 -33.49
C ASP A 149 -49.19 -22.26 -33.34
#